data_AF-A0ABD1DWM1-F1
#
_entry.id   AF-A0ABD1DWM1-F1
#
_cell.length_a   1.000
_cell.length_b   1.000
_cell.length_c   1.000
_cell.angle_alpha   90.00
_cell.angle_beta   90.00
_cell.angle_gamma   90.00
#
_symmetry.space_group_name_H-M   'P 1'
#
loop_
_entity.id
_entity.type
_entity.pdbx_description
1 polymer ?
#
loop_
_entity_poly.entity_id
_entity_poly.type
_entity_poly.pdbx_seq_one_letter_code
_entity_poly.pdbx_strand_id
1 'polypeptide(L)'
;MVDMAVLLGADEERAKRELKDSLNFEIALANISLPNEKRRNATALYNPMSVKDFQHKYPYTNWVEYFNVILKDTGIAIDENEVIIVSVPAFMEQLGPLLQNTPKRTMANYVMWRISGFSSFFLTEKLRKRQLQYSTALSGKQEQEPRWKECVDITSGSLPISVGSLYIRKYFREESKRAALDMVNDIKAVFVGILKKVDWMDEITRKSALEKVDSMVTHIGYPDELMDNTKIAEYYKDLQFKPEDNYLNTILYMNQFGTTKAFKKLRQPVNKTDWITHSRPAVVNAFYSSIENSIQFPAGILQGQFFSYERPKYMNYGAIGFVIGHEITHGFDDQGRQFDKNGNLVDWWQEDTKTAYLEKARCIIEQYGNFTEPNVKLNLNGINTQGENIADNGGIKEAYYAYRKWAEKNGPEPRLPGLDLSPEQMFWLSAAQTWCSVYRPETMKMRITTGVHSPGQFRVLGPMSNMVEFAKDFNCPAGSPMNPTQKCEVW
;
A
#
# COMPACT_ATOMS: atom_id res chain seq x y z
N MET A 1 -9.08 -12.44 23.93
CA MET A 1 -8.36 -12.02 25.15
C MET A 1 -8.44 -13.08 26.24
N VAL A 2 -9.61 -13.36 26.83
CA VAL A 2 -9.77 -14.28 27.98
C VAL A 2 -9.18 -15.67 27.73
N ASP A 3 -9.62 -16.36 26.67
CA ASP A 3 -9.15 -17.73 26.39
C ASP A 3 -7.63 -17.80 26.18
N MET A 4 -7.05 -16.75 25.59
CA MET A 4 -5.60 -16.66 25.40
C MET A 4 -4.87 -16.56 26.74
N ALA A 5 -5.38 -15.76 27.68
CA ALA A 5 -4.78 -15.64 29.01
C ALA A 5 -4.93 -16.94 29.82
N VAL A 6 -6.08 -17.61 29.74
CA VAL A 6 -6.29 -18.91 30.41
C VAL A 6 -5.35 -19.98 29.85
N LEU A 7 -5.17 -20.03 28.53
CA LEU A 7 -4.19 -20.92 27.88
C LEU A 7 -2.74 -20.62 28.31
N LEU A 8 -2.48 -19.41 28.80
CA LEU A 8 -1.18 -18.97 29.36
C LEU A 8 -1.15 -19.05 30.90
N GLY A 9 -2.13 -19.69 31.54
CA GLY A 9 -2.14 -19.99 32.97
C GLY A 9 -2.88 -19.00 33.86
N ALA A 10 -3.65 -18.07 33.31
CA ALA A 10 -4.47 -17.16 34.11
C ALA A 10 -5.74 -17.86 34.65
N ASP A 11 -6.16 -17.48 35.86
CA ASP A 11 -7.50 -17.78 36.38
C ASP A 11 -8.58 -17.15 35.49
N GLU A 12 -9.62 -17.90 35.15
CA GLU A 12 -10.63 -17.48 34.16
C GLU A 12 -11.45 -16.28 34.64
N GLU A 13 -11.94 -16.30 35.89
CA GLU A 13 -12.77 -15.23 36.43
C GLU A 13 -11.97 -13.93 36.60
N ARG A 14 -10.71 -14.05 37.02
CA ARG A 14 -9.77 -12.92 37.03
C ARG A 14 -9.51 -12.40 35.61
N ALA A 15 -9.25 -13.28 34.65
CA ALA A 15 -8.98 -12.91 33.27
C ALA A 15 -10.17 -12.18 32.63
N LYS A 16 -11.41 -12.63 32.88
CA LYS A 16 -12.63 -11.95 32.41
C LYS A 16 -12.71 -10.51 32.90
N ARG A 17 -12.47 -10.28 34.18
CA ARG A 17 -12.51 -8.91 34.75
C ARG A 17 -11.38 -8.05 34.20
N GLU A 18 -10.15 -8.49 34.34
CA GLU A 18 -8.97 -7.67 34.02
C GLU A 18 -8.80 -7.41 32.51
N LEU A 19 -9.21 -8.34 31.65
CA LEU A 19 -9.13 -8.16 30.20
C LEU A 19 -10.31 -7.37 29.64
N LYS A 20 -11.44 -7.32 30.35
CA LYS A 20 -12.51 -6.36 30.03
C LYS A 20 -12.01 -4.93 30.23
N ASP A 21 -11.26 -4.66 31.30
CA ASP A 21 -10.65 -3.33 31.51
C ASP A 21 -9.63 -3.02 30.41
N SER A 22 -8.85 -4.02 29.99
CA SER A 22 -7.87 -3.86 28.89
C SER A 22 -8.56 -3.58 27.54
N LEU A 23 -9.70 -4.23 27.27
CA LEU A 23 -10.52 -3.95 26.09
C LEU A 23 -11.11 -2.55 26.13
N ASN A 24 -11.65 -2.11 27.28
CA ASN A 24 -12.17 -0.75 27.45
C ASN A 24 -11.08 0.30 27.23
N PHE A 25 -9.85 0.03 27.69
CA PHE A 25 -8.70 0.88 27.42
C PHE A 25 -8.34 0.91 25.92
N GLU A 26 -8.36 -0.22 25.22
CA GLU A 26 -8.16 -0.26 23.76
C GLU A 26 -9.25 0.53 23.00
N ILE A 27 -10.51 0.45 23.44
CA ILE A 27 -11.61 1.25 22.88
C ILE A 27 -11.38 2.75 23.12
N ALA A 28 -10.92 3.14 24.31
CA ALA A 28 -10.60 4.53 24.60
C ALA A 28 -9.46 5.05 23.73
N LEU A 29 -8.41 4.25 23.49
CA LEU A 29 -7.32 4.57 22.55
C LEU A 29 -7.86 4.74 21.11
N ALA A 30 -8.77 3.88 20.68
CA ALA A 30 -9.39 3.98 19.36
C ALA A 30 -10.23 5.26 19.22
N ASN A 31 -10.98 5.65 20.26
CA ASN A 31 -11.84 6.85 20.24
C ASN A 31 -11.05 8.16 20.13
N ILE A 32 -9.83 8.21 20.68
CA ILE A 32 -8.97 9.40 20.58
C ILE A 32 -8.09 9.40 19.31
N SER A 33 -8.13 8.31 18.53
CA SER A 33 -7.36 8.17 17.30
C SER A 33 -8.00 8.96 16.14
N LEU A 34 -7.15 9.52 15.26
CA LEU A 34 -7.62 10.25 14.08
C LEU A 34 -8.14 9.28 13.01
N PRO A 35 -9.39 9.42 12.53
CA PRO A 35 -9.95 8.59 11.47
C PRO A 35 -9.15 8.68 10.16
N ASN A 36 -9.12 7.59 9.37
CA ASN A 36 -8.33 7.49 8.14
C ASN A 36 -8.64 8.59 7.12
N GLU A 37 -9.89 9.03 7.03
CA GLU A 37 -10.35 10.11 6.15
C GLU A 37 -9.57 11.41 6.38
N LYS A 38 -9.21 11.67 7.65
CA LYS A 38 -8.49 12.88 8.06
C LYS A 38 -6.97 12.72 8.02
N ARG A 39 -6.45 11.54 7.63
CA ARG A 39 -5.01 11.23 7.57
C ARG A 39 -4.41 11.37 6.16
N ARG A 40 -5.19 11.80 5.17
CA ARG A 40 -4.76 11.92 3.77
C ARG A 40 -4.04 13.24 3.45
N ASN A 41 -4.13 14.23 4.34
CA ASN A 41 -3.39 15.48 4.21
C ASN A 41 -2.03 15.35 4.92
N ALA A 42 -0.95 15.13 4.16
CA ALA A 42 0.39 14.95 4.68
C ALA A 42 0.90 16.21 5.39
N THR A 43 0.58 17.40 4.88
CA THR A 43 0.91 18.68 5.53
C THR A 43 0.30 18.79 6.92
N ALA A 44 -0.96 18.38 7.10
CA ALA A 44 -1.61 18.38 8.41
C ALA A 44 -0.98 17.35 9.39
N LEU A 45 -0.38 16.27 8.87
CA LEU A 45 0.34 15.28 9.66
C LEU A 45 1.83 15.61 9.87
N TYR A 46 2.34 16.69 9.27
CA TYR A 46 3.74 17.08 9.39
C TYR A 46 3.89 18.17 10.46
N ASN A 47 4.01 17.76 11.73
CA ASN A 47 4.17 18.66 12.87
C ASN A 47 5.55 18.45 13.52
N PRO A 48 6.63 19.02 12.97
CA PRO A 48 7.97 18.89 13.53
C PRO A 48 8.09 19.69 14.84
N MET A 49 8.73 19.12 15.85
CA MET A 49 9.10 19.80 17.09
C MET A 49 10.33 19.15 17.72
N SER A 50 11.03 19.89 18.58
CA SER A 50 12.11 19.31 19.37
C SER A 50 11.57 18.34 20.42
N VAL A 51 12.38 17.36 20.85
CA VAL A 51 12.02 16.48 21.97
C VAL A 51 11.77 17.29 23.25
N LYS A 52 12.48 18.41 23.43
CA LYS A 52 12.24 19.39 24.50
C LYS A 52 10.84 19.98 24.46
N ASP A 53 10.41 20.50 23.31
CA ASP A 53 9.06 21.07 23.16
C ASP A 53 7.99 19.99 23.34
N PHE A 54 8.26 18.79 22.83
CA PHE A 54 7.40 17.63 23.00
C PHE A 54 7.27 17.24 24.49
N GLN A 55 8.37 17.24 25.23
CA GLN A 55 8.41 16.96 26.66
C GLN A 55 7.64 18.01 27.46
N HIS A 56 7.76 19.29 27.12
CA HIS A 56 6.98 20.36 27.74
C HIS A 56 5.48 20.23 27.46
N LYS A 57 5.11 19.87 26.23
CA LYS A 57 3.70 19.77 25.82
C LYS A 57 3.01 18.50 26.35
N TYR A 58 3.75 17.40 26.49
CA TYR A 58 3.22 16.09 26.85
C TYR A 58 4.00 15.46 28.03
N PRO A 59 3.94 16.02 29.25
CA PRO A 59 4.86 15.71 30.35
C PRO A 59 4.50 14.44 31.15
N TYR A 60 3.92 13.42 30.52
CA TYR A 60 3.51 12.17 31.20
C TYR A 60 4.53 11.03 31.08
N THR A 61 5.64 11.25 30.37
CA THR A 61 6.76 10.31 30.26
C THR A 61 8.06 11.10 30.07
N ASN A 62 9.19 10.48 30.43
CA ASN A 62 10.50 11.00 30.07
C ASN A 62 10.81 10.58 28.62
N TRP A 63 10.57 11.47 27.66
CA TRP A 63 10.67 11.15 26.24
C TRP A 63 12.10 10.94 25.77
N VAL A 64 13.05 11.70 26.31
CA VAL A 64 14.48 11.51 25.99
C VAL A 64 14.91 10.11 26.40
N GLU A 65 14.56 9.68 27.62
CA GLU A 65 14.85 8.32 28.09
C GLU A 65 14.12 7.26 27.23
N TYR A 66 12.83 7.46 26.96
CA TYR A 66 12.04 6.55 26.14
C TYR A 66 12.65 6.29 24.76
N PHE A 67 13.04 7.35 24.05
CA PHE A 67 13.65 7.21 22.73
C PHE A 67 15.05 6.56 22.81
N ASN A 68 15.87 6.92 23.81
CA ASN A 68 17.18 6.29 23.98
C ASN A 68 17.08 4.80 24.35
N VAL A 69 16.04 4.38 25.09
CA VAL A 69 15.77 2.95 25.36
C VAL A 69 15.43 2.20 24.06
N ILE A 70 14.65 2.81 23.17
CA ILE A 70 14.30 2.23 21.86
C ILE A 70 15.52 2.15 20.93
N LEU A 71 16.42 3.13 21.00
CA LEU A 71 17.61 3.22 20.15
C LEU A 71 18.83 2.46 20.69
N LYS A 72 18.75 1.85 21.88
CA LYS A 72 19.92 1.24 22.57
C LYS A 72 20.77 0.30 21.70
N ASP A 73 20.12 -0.51 20.85
CA ASP A 73 20.80 -1.52 20.02
C ASP A 73 21.42 -0.92 18.73
N THR A 74 21.22 0.37 18.49
CA THR A 74 21.71 1.08 17.30
C THR A 74 23.07 1.73 17.51
N GLY A 75 23.44 2.02 18.77
CA GLY A 75 24.58 2.88 19.12
C GLY A 75 24.31 4.38 18.94
N ILE A 76 23.08 4.78 18.60
CA ILE A 76 22.67 6.17 18.48
C ILE A 76 22.08 6.62 19.82
N ALA A 77 22.55 7.76 20.31
CA ALA A 77 21.91 8.49 21.41
C ALA A 77 21.33 9.80 20.87
N ILE A 78 20.21 10.22 21.43
CA ILE A 78 19.57 11.50 21.12
C ILE A 78 19.44 12.35 22.39
N ASP A 79 19.45 13.67 22.24
CA ASP A 79 19.24 14.62 23.32
C ASP A 79 17.89 15.34 23.19
N GLU A 80 17.65 16.34 24.04
CA GLU A 80 16.40 17.12 24.03
C GLU A 80 16.22 17.98 22.76
N ASN A 81 17.28 18.23 21.99
CA ASN A 81 17.23 19.06 20.79
C ASN A 81 16.87 18.28 19.53
N GLU A 82 16.79 16.95 19.61
CA GLU A 82 16.39 16.09 18.49
C GLU A 82 15.02 16.53 17.92
N VAL A 83 14.91 16.64 16.60
CA VAL A 83 13.66 16.96 15.93
C VAL A 83 12.88 15.68 15.64
N ILE A 84 11.62 15.65 16.05
CA ILE A 84 10.67 14.58 15.76
C ILE A 84 9.46 15.11 15.01
N ILE A 85 8.83 14.26 14.18
CA ILE A 85 7.57 14.58 13.51
C ILE A 85 6.43 13.94 14.30
N VAL A 86 5.56 14.77 14.90
CA VAL A 86 4.40 14.30 15.66
C VAL A 86 3.18 14.26 14.74
N SER A 87 2.82 13.08 14.23
CA SER A 87 1.78 13.01 13.19
C SER A 87 0.40 13.47 13.64
N VAL A 88 0.01 13.21 14.89
CA VAL A 88 -1.31 13.57 15.41
C VAL A 88 -1.17 14.21 16.81
N PRO A 89 -0.89 15.52 16.89
CA PRO A 89 -0.72 16.21 18.17
C PRO A 89 -1.93 16.08 19.11
N ALA A 90 -3.15 16.08 18.57
CA ALA A 90 -4.38 15.93 19.34
C ALA A 90 -4.54 14.52 19.99
N PHE A 91 -3.95 13.48 19.40
CA PHE A 91 -3.90 12.16 20.01
C PHE A 91 -2.96 12.19 21.22
N MET A 92 -1.77 12.79 21.08
CA MET A 92 -0.80 12.89 22.18
C MET A 92 -1.34 13.72 23.35
N GLU A 93 -2.15 14.74 23.08
CA GLU A 93 -2.82 15.57 24.08
C GLU A 93 -3.83 14.78 24.90
N GLN A 94 -4.65 13.97 24.24
CA GLN A 94 -5.66 13.13 24.91
C GLN A 94 -5.07 11.87 25.55
N LEU A 95 -3.93 11.40 25.04
CA LEU A 95 -3.24 10.20 25.55
C LEU A 95 -2.78 10.39 27.00
N GLY A 96 -2.25 11.56 27.36
CA GLY A 96 -1.73 11.82 28.70
C GLY A 96 -2.78 11.60 29.81
N PRO A 97 -3.92 12.32 29.78
CA PRO A 97 -5.02 12.10 30.72
C PRO A 97 -5.54 10.67 30.70
N LEU A 98 -5.62 10.02 29.53
CA LEU A 98 -6.07 8.64 29.41
C LEU A 98 -5.12 7.69 30.16
N LEU A 99 -3.80 7.85 30.00
CA LEU A 99 -2.79 7.05 30.70
C LEU A 99 -2.82 7.29 32.22
N GLN A 100 -2.94 8.55 32.64
CA GLN A 100 -2.98 8.91 34.07
C GLN A 100 -4.23 8.35 34.78
N ASN A 101 -5.37 8.33 34.09
CA ASN A 101 -6.63 7.82 34.63
C ASN A 101 -6.78 6.29 34.50
N THR A 102 -5.85 5.62 33.80
CA THR A 102 -5.91 4.17 33.62
C THR A 102 -5.06 3.48 34.69
N PRO A 103 -5.58 2.47 35.42
CA PRO A 103 -4.78 1.70 36.36
C PRO A 103 -3.56 1.06 35.69
N LYS A 104 -2.39 1.12 36.35
CA LYS A 104 -1.14 0.50 35.84
C LYS A 104 -1.31 -0.97 35.46
N ARG A 105 -2.11 -1.71 36.23
CA ARG A 105 -2.42 -3.12 35.95
C ARG A 105 -3.16 -3.31 34.62
N THR A 106 -4.12 -2.44 34.31
CA THR A 106 -4.84 -2.44 33.03
C THR A 106 -3.90 -2.14 31.87
N MET A 107 -3.03 -1.14 32.00
CA MET A 107 -2.03 -0.82 30.98
C MET A 107 -1.07 -1.99 30.74
N ALA A 108 -0.55 -2.60 31.81
CA ALA A 108 0.33 -3.76 31.71
C ALA A 108 -0.36 -4.95 31.03
N ASN A 109 -1.61 -5.24 31.39
CA ASN A 109 -2.40 -6.31 30.78
C ASN A 109 -2.68 -6.04 29.29
N TYR A 110 -2.96 -4.79 28.91
CA TYR A 110 -3.11 -4.40 27.52
C TYR A 110 -1.82 -4.63 26.72
N VAL A 111 -0.66 -4.20 27.22
CA VAL A 111 0.64 -4.43 26.56
C VAL A 111 0.92 -5.93 26.42
N MET A 112 0.70 -6.71 27.48
CA MET A 112 0.86 -8.17 27.43
C MET A 112 -0.12 -8.85 26.47
N TRP A 113 -1.34 -8.33 26.33
CA TRP A 113 -2.28 -8.78 25.32
C TRP A 113 -1.74 -8.55 23.91
N ARG A 114 -1.20 -7.37 23.60
CA ARG A 114 -0.62 -7.06 22.28
C ARG A 114 0.55 -7.99 21.95
N ILE A 115 1.42 -8.28 22.91
CA ILE A 115 2.54 -9.22 22.76
C ILE A 115 2.02 -10.67 22.56
N SER A 116 1.08 -11.10 23.38
CA SER A 116 0.54 -12.47 23.33
C SER A 116 -0.27 -12.72 22.06
N GLY A 117 -1.02 -11.72 21.59
CA GLY A 117 -1.77 -11.76 20.34
C GLY A 117 -0.85 -11.97 19.13
N PHE A 118 0.23 -11.20 19.03
CA PHE A 118 1.25 -11.39 18.00
C PHE A 118 1.94 -12.75 18.12
N SER A 119 2.34 -13.14 19.34
CA SER A 119 3.10 -14.38 19.55
C SER A 119 2.27 -15.64 19.24
N SER A 120 0.94 -15.56 19.34
CA SER A 120 0.02 -16.70 19.16
C SER A 120 0.21 -17.47 17.85
N PHE A 121 0.65 -16.80 16.78
CA PHE A 121 0.89 -17.41 15.47
C PHE A 121 2.08 -18.40 15.46
N PHE A 122 3.00 -18.26 16.42
CA PHE A 122 4.25 -19.01 16.48
C PHE A 122 4.29 -20.03 17.63
N LEU A 123 3.21 -20.12 18.41
CA LEU A 123 3.11 -20.96 19.60
C LEU A 123 2.32 -22.25 19.32
N THR A 124 1.75 -22.85 20.37
CA THR A 124 1.08 -24.15 20.33
C THR A 124 -0.19 -24.14 19.48
N GLU A 125 -0.59 -25.33 19.03
CA GLU A 125 -1.81 -25.52 18.24
C GLU A 125 -3.08 -25.03 18.95
N LYS A 126 -3.13 -25.13 20.29
CA LYS A 126 -4.26 -24.61 21.09
C LYS A 126 -4.42 -23.09 20.93
N LEU A 127 -3.31 -22.35 20.99
CA LEU A 127 -3.30 -20.89 20.83
C LEU A 127 -3.62 -20.51 19.37
N ARG A 128 -3.01 -21.19 18.40
CA ARG A 128 -3.28 -20.97 16.96
C ARG A 128 -4.73 -21.27 16.58
N LYS A 129 -5.34 -22.33 17.14
CA LYS A 129 -6.77 -22.62 16.95
C LYS A 129 -7.66 -21.53 17.54
N ARG A 130 -7.31 -20.99 18.71
CA ARG A 130 -8.08 -19.89 19.29
C ARG A 130 -7.97 -18.61 18.48
N GLN A 131 -6.78 -18.31 17.97
CA GLN A 131 -6.56 -17.19 17.05
C GLN A 131 -7.38 -17.36 15.75
N LEU A 132 -7.45 -18.57 15.19
CA LEU A 132 -8.30 -18.85 14.03
C LEU A 132 -9.76 -18.51 14.31
N GLN A 133 -10.32 -18.92 15.45
CA GLN A 133 -11.72 -18.62 15.80
C GLN A 133 -12.00 -17.11 15.85
N TYR A 134 -11.03 -16.31 16.33
CA TYR A 134 -11.13 -14.84 16.28
C TYR A 134 -11.07 -14.32 14.84
N SER A 135 -10.13 -14.80 14.03
CA SER A 135 -10.05 -14.45 12.60
C SER A 135 -11.30 -14.86 11.82
N THR A 136 -11.96 -15.97 12.17
CA THR A 136 -13.24 -16.40 11.59
C THR A 136 -14.33 -15.36 11.83
N ALA A 137 -14.44 -14.85 13.06
CA ALA A 137 -15.44 -13.83 13.39
C ALA A 137 -15.21 -12.49 12.65
N LEU A 138 -13.95 -12.14 12.37
CA LEU A 138 -13.61 -10.89 11.68
C LEU A 138 -13.71 -10.98 10.15
N SER A 139 -13.29 -12.09 9.56
CA SER A 139 -13.04 -12.21 8.12
C SER A 139 -13.81 -13.35 7.44
N GLY A 140 -14.47 -14.22 8.22
CA GLY A 140 -15.11 -15.43 7.73
C GLY A 140 -14.14 -16.57 7.40
N LYS A 141 -12.82 -16.41 7.64
CA LYS A 141 -11.79 -17.45 7.42
C LYS A 141 -12.10 -18.69 8.27
N GLN A 142 -12.29 -19.84 7.64
CA GLN A 142 -12.72 -21.09 8.31
C GLN A 142 -11.55 -22.00 8.72
N GLU A 143 -10.42 -21.90 8.04
CA GLU A 143 -9.25 -22.77 8.26
C GLU A 143 -7.95 -21.98 8.20
N GLN A 144 -6.92 -22.52 8.84
CA GLN A 144 -5.55 -22.02 8.69
C GLN A 144 -5.02 -22.36 7.30
N GLU A 145 -4.03 -21.62 6.85
CA GLU A 145 -3.36 -21.98 5.61
C GLU A 145 -2.49 -23.21 5.83
N PRO A 146 -2.18 -23.99 4.77
CA PRO A 146 -1.22 -25.08 4.89
C PRO A 146 0.08 -24.59 5.52
N ARG A 147 0.61 -25.37 6.48
CA ARG A 147 1.77 -24.95 7.29
C ARG A 147 2.97 -24.51 6.46
N TRP A 148 3.23 -25.18 5.33
CA TRP A 148 4.32 -24.83 4.43
C TRP A 148 4.13 -23.41 3.84
N LYS A 149 2.89 -23.02 3.55
CA LYS A 149 2.56 -21.72 2.98
C LYS A 149 2.78 -20.62 4.02
N GLU A 150 2.30 -20.82 5.24
CA GLU A 150 2.58 -19.89 6.36
C GLU A 150 4.08 -19.69 6.57
N CYS A 151 4.87 -20.78 6.55
CA CYS A 151 6.32 -20.70 6.68
C CYS A 151 6.96 -19.93 5.51
N VAL A 152 6.49 -20.15 4.28
CA VAL A 152 6.96 -19.40 3.10
C VAL A 152 6.61 -17.92 3.22
N ASP A 153 5.40 -17.57 3.64
CA ASP A 153 4.95 -16.18 3.78
C ASP A 153 5.75 -15.44 4.86
N ILE A 154 5.96 -16.07 6.02
CA ILE A 154 6.80 -15.53 7.10
C ILE A 154 8.23 -15.33 6.64
N THR A 155 8.80 -16.32 5.95
CA THR A 155 10.18 -16.25 5.44
C THR A 155 10.31 -15.16 4.37
N SER A 156 9.33 -15.04 3.46
CA SER A 156 9.30 -14.02 2.42
C SER A 156 9.17 -12.60 2.99
N GLY A 157 8.38 -12.43 4.06
CA GLY A 157 8.23 -11.14 4.75
C GLY A 157 9.44 -10.74 5.59
N SER A 158 10.10 -11.72 6.24
CA SER A 158 11.20 -11.46 7.18
C SER A 158 12.57 -11.47 6.51
N LEU A 159 12.76 -12.27 5.47
CA LEU A 159 14.01 -12.42 4.71
C LEU A 159 13.81 -12.15 3.20
N PRO A 160 13.22 -10.99 2.83
CA PRO A 160 12.78 -10.75 1.46
C PRO A 160 13.92 -10.70 0.44
N ILE A 161 15.14 -10.28 0.83
CA ILE A 161 16.32 -10.23 -0.06
C ILE A 161 16.72 -11.65 -0.47
N SER A 162 16.89 -12.54 0.52
CA SER A 162 17.30 -13.93 0.25
C SER A 162 16.24 -14.68 -0.55
N VAL A 163 14.97 -14.59 -0.13
CA VAL A 163 13.86 -15.23 -0.88
C VAL A 163 13.73 -14.63 -2.27
N GLY A 164 13.85 -13.32 -2.39
CA GLY A 164 13.80 -12.61 -3.66
C GLY A 164 14.88 -13.06 -4.63
N SER A 165 16.12 -13.21 -4.16
CA SER A 165 17.25 -13.73 -4.94
C SER A 165 16.99 -15.16 -5.44
N LEU A 166 16.44 -16.03 -4.59
CA LEU A 166 16.08 -17.40 -5.01
C LEU A 166 14.95 -17.40 -6.06
N TYR A 167 13.94 -16.54 -5.86
CA TYR A 167 12.79 -16.43 -6.76
C TYR A 167 13.20 -15.97 -8.16
N ILE A 168 13.94 -14.86 -8.26
CA ILE A 168 14.30 -14.26 -9.55
C ILE A 168 15.22 -15.16 -10.37
N ARG A 169 16.20 -15.82 -9.74
CA ARG A 169 17.11 -16.76 -10.41
C ARG A 169 16.38 -17.97 -11.01
N LYS A 170 15.23 -18.33 -10.45
CA LYS A 170 14.48 -19.52 -10.87
C LYS A 170 13.34 -19.19 -11.83
N TYR A 171 12.63 -18.08 -11.64
CA TYR A 171 11.35 -17.84 -12.28
C TYR A 171 11.29 -16.60 -13.18
N PHE A 172 12.25 -15.68 -13.09
CA PHE A 172 12.18 -14.42 -13.82
C PHE A 172 13.20 -14.33 -14.95
N ARG A 173 12.75 -13.89 -16.12
CA ARG A 173 13.55 -13.78 -17.35
C ARG A 173 13.89 -12.31 -17.65
N GLU A 174 15.07 -12.08 -18.20
CA GLU A 174 15.55 -10.73 -18.49
C GLU A 174 14.75 -10.06 -19.63
N GLU A 175 14.21 -10.85 -20.56
CA GLU A 175 13.31 -10.38 -21.62
C GLU A 175 12.03 -9.76 -21.04
N SER A 176 11.50 -10.33 -19.96
CA SER A 176 10.35 -9.77 -19.26
C SER A 176 10.67 -8.41 -18.65
N LYS A 177 11.88 -8.21 -18.11
CA LYS A 177 12.35 -6.92 -17.58
C LYS A 177 12.38 -5.85 -18.67
N ARG A 178 12.95 -6.18 -19.83
CA ARG A 178 13.05 -5.23 -20.97
C ARG A 178 11.68 -4.87 -21.53
N ALA A 179 10.83 -5.87 -21.81
CA ALA A 179 9.51 -5.63 -22.38
C ALA A 179 8.57 -4.85 -21.45
N ALA A 180 8.69 -5.05 -20.12
CA ALA A 180 7.97 -4.24 -19.15
C ALA A 180 8.49 -2.79 -19.10
N LEU A 181 9.82 -2.60 -19.19
CA LEU A 181 10.41 -1.26 -19.23
C LEU A 181 9.97 -0.45 -20.47
N ASP A 182 9.91 -1.09 -21.65
CA ASP A 182 9.39 -0.46 -22.86
C ASP A 182 7.95 0.02 -22.67
N MET A 183 7.11 -0.81 -22.04
CA MET A 183 5.72 -0.45 -21.73
C MET A 183 5.63 0.72 -20.75
N VAL A 184 6.50 0.80 -19.74
CA VAL A 184 6.58 1.96 -18.84
C VAL A 184 6.88 3.23 -19.62
N ASN A 185 7.85 3.19 -20.54
CA ASN A 185 8.21 4.35 -21.34
C ASN A 185 7.05 4.82 -22.23
N ASP A 186 6.31 3.89 -22.85
CA ASP A 186 5.14 4.21 -23.67
C ASP A 186 4.03 4.91 -22.86
N ILE A 187 3.74 4.39 -21.67
CA ILE A 187 2.67 4.91 -20.80
C ILE A 187 3.09 6.26 -20.21
N LYS A 188 4.33 6.39 -19.75
CA LYS A 188 4.89 7.68 -19.28
C LYS A 188 4.82 8.75 -20.37
N ALA A 189 5.08 8.39 -21.64
CA ALA A 189 4.96 9.32 -22.76
C ALA A 189 3.50 9.73 -23.03
N VAL A 190 2.52 8.85 -22.79
CA VAL A 190 1.10 9.20 -22.83
C VAL A 190 0.73 10.15 -21.71
N PHE A 191 1.15 9.88 -20.47
CA PHE A 191 0.88 10.76 -19.33
C PHE A 191 1.49 12.15 -19.52
N VAL A 192 2.71 12.26 -20.05
CA VAL A 192 3.29 13.55 -20.46
C VAL A 192 2.41 14.27 -21.49
N GLY A 193 1.82 13.53 -22.44
CA GLY A 193 0.88 14.09 -23.42
C GLY A 193 -0.42 14.57 -22.79
N ILE A 194 -0.93 13.86 -21.78
CA ILE A 194 -2.09 14.24 -20.96
C ILE A 194 -1.78 15.54 -20.21
N LEU A 195 -0.66 15.59 -19.48
CA LEU A 195 -0.22 16.77 -18.74
C LEU A 195 -0.08 18.01 -19.62
N LYS A 196 0.19 17.87 -20.92
CA LYS A 196 0.26 19.00 -21.86
C LYS A 196 -1.10 19.52 -22.33
N LYS A 197 -2.17 18.75 -22.14
CA LYS A 197 -3.51 19.00 -22.72
C LYS A 197 -4.58 19.31 -21.69
N VAL A 198 -4.41 18.90 -20.43
CA VAL A 198 -5.38 19.21 -19.37
C VAL A 198 -5.61 20.72 -19.28
N ASP A 199 -6.86 21.13 -19.36
CA ASP A 199 -7.30 22.53 -19.46
C ASP A 199 -7.46 23.22 -18.09
N TRP A 200 -7.51 22.43 -17.03
CA TRP A 200 -7.74 22.87 -15.66
C TRP A 200 -6.45 23.19 -14.88
N MET A 201 -5.28 23.03 -15.51
CA MET A 201 -3.97 23.23 -14.90
C MET A 201 -3.26 24.44 -15.52
N ASP A 202 -2.79 25.36 -14.69
CA ASP A 202 -1.98 26.50 -15.12
C ASP A 202 -0.58 26.09 -15.60
N GLU A 203 0.07 26.93 -16.40
CA GLU A 203 1.37 26.63 -17.01
C GLU A 203 2.53 26.44 -16.01
N ILE A 204 2.49 27.10 -14.84
CA ILE A 204 3.53 26.96 -13.81
C ILE A 204 3.41 25.58 -13.17
N THR A 205 2.20 25.21 -12.74
CA THR A 205 1.95 23.87 -12.18
C THR A 205 2.20 22.79 -13.23
N ARG A 206 1.83 23.01 -14.50
CA ARG A 206 2.09 22.10 -15.62
C ARG A 206 3.57 21.83 -15.81
N LYS A 207 4.40 22.87 -15.79
CA LYS A 207 5.86 22.72 -15.88
C LYS A 207 6.40 21.87 -14.73
N SER A 208 5.98 22.16 -13.50
CA SER A 208 6.38 21.37 -12.33
C SER A 208 5.92 19.91 -12.41
N ALA A 209 4.71 19.66 -12.90
CA ALA A 209 4.19 18.31 -13.10
C ALA A 209 4.99 17.53 -14.15
N LEU A 210 5.38 18.20 -15.25
CA LEU A 210 6.26 17.62 -16.28
C LEU A 210 7.65 17.29 -15.72
N GLU A 211 8.24 18.17 -14.91
CA GLU A 211 9.53 17.89 -14.25
C GLU A 211 9.42 16.73 -13.24
N LYS A 212 8.28 16.62 -12.54
CA LYS A 212 8.03 15.52 -11.61
C LYS A 212 7.93 14.18 -12.32
N VAL A 213 7.13 14.07 -13.39
CA VAL A 213 7.06 12.81 -14.14
C VAL A 213 8.40 12.50 -14.80
N ASP A 214 9.11 13.48 -15.36
CA ASP A 214 10.41 13.26 -16.00
C ASP A 214 11.42 12.63 -15.04
N SER A 215 11.54 13.18 -13.84
CA SER A 215 12.40 12.67 -12.76
C SER A 215 11.92 11.40 -12.06
N MET A 216 10.73 10.89 -12.39
CA MET A 216 10.18 9.69 -11.78
C MET A 216 11.03 8.47 -12.14
N VAL A 217 11.60 7.82 -11.12
CA VAL A 217 12.48 6.65 -11.25
C VAL A 217 11.64 5.39 -11.43
N THR A 218 12.10 4.46 -12.28
CA THR A 218 11.40 3.20 -12.54
C THR A 218 12.26 2.01 -12.09
N HIS A 219 11.69 1.16 -11.24
CA HIS A 219 12.31 -0.10 -10.79
C HIS A 219 11.53 -1.32 -11.34
N ILE A 220 12.15 -2.12 -12.20
CA ILE A 220 11.51 -3.28 -12.86
C ILE A 220 12.17 -4.58 -12.43
N GLY A 221 11.36 -5.54 -12.00
CA GLY A 221 11.75 -6.90 -11.68
C GLY A 221 12.50 -6.97 -10.36
N TYR A 222 13.77 -6.59 -10.37
CA TYR A 222 14.71 -6.72 -9.26
C TYR A 222 15.96 -5.85 -9.45
N PRO A 223 16.62 -5.43 -8.35
CA PRO A 223 17.93 -4.81 -8.41
C PRO A 223 19.02 -5.88 -8.64
N ASP A 224 20.05 -5.53 -9.41
CA ASP A 224 21.07 -6.47 -9.88
C ASP A 224 21.88 -7.09 -8.72
N GLU A 225 21.96 -6.41 -7.58
CA GLU A 225 22.56 -6.90 -6.33
C GLU A 225 21.99 -8.23 -5.83
N LEU A 226 20.75 -8.58 -6.19
CA LEU A 226 20.19 -9.88 -5.83
C LEU A 226 20.87 -11.05 -6.55
N MET A 227 21.71 -10.79 -7.56
CA MET A 227 22.55 -11.79 -8.21
C MET A 227 23.89 -12.01 -7.48
N ASP A 228 24.26 -11.13 -6.54
CA ASP A 228 25.52 -11.17 -5.82
C ASP A 228 25.35 -11.77 -4.41
N ASN A 229 25.82 -13.00 -4.23
CA ASN A 229 25.76 -13.69 -2.93
C ASN A 229 26.57 -12.97 -1.84
N THR A 230 27.64 -12.26 -2.17
CA THR A 230 28.47 -11.55 -1.20
C THR A 230 27.73 -10.35 -0.63
N LYS A 231 27.02 -9.58 -1.47
CA LYS A 231 26.16 -8.47 -1.01
C LYS A 231 25.02 -8.94 -0.12
N ILE A 232 24.40 -10.07 -0.47
CA ILE A 232 23.34 -10.68 0.35
C ILE A 232 23.88 -11.14 1.71
N ALA A 233 25.01 -11.83 1.73
CA ALA A 233 25.64 -12.29 2.96
C ALA A 233 26.02 -11.12 3.87
N GLU A 234 26.60 -10.06 3.31
CA GLU A 234 26.97 -8.84 4.04
C GLU A 234 25.77 -8.15 4.67
N TYR A 235 24.62 -8.10 3.97
CA TYR A 235 23.39 -7.53 4.53
C TYR A 235 22.95 -8.25 5.80
N TYR A 236 23.01 -9.60 5.81
CA TYR A 236 22.54 -10.47 6.89
C TYR A 236 23.61 -10.86 7.92
N LYS A 237 24.84 -10.34 7.84
CA LYS A 237 25.96 -10.76 8.71
C LYS A 237 25.68 -10.65 10.23
N ASP A 238 24.82 -9.71 10.62
CA ASP A 238 24.45 -9.45 12.02
C ASP A 238 23.24 -10.29 12.48
N LEU A 239 22.63 -11.07 11.59
CA LEU A 239 21.50 -11.95 11.92
C LEU A 239 22.01 -13.37 12.17
N GLN A 240 21.97 -13.78 13.43
CA GLN A 240 22.42 -15.10 13.86
C GLN A 240 21.27 -15.88 14.49
N PHE A 241 21.17 -17.16 14.13
CA PHE A 241 20.26 -18.12 14.73
C PHE A 241 21.09 -19.16 15.49
N LYS A 242 20.66 -19.56 16.69
CA LYS A 242 21.36 -20.58 17.47
C LYS A 242 20.68 -21.94 17.26
N PRO A 243 21.43 -23.05 17.17
CA PRO A 243 20.85 -24.38 16.99
C PRO A 243 19.81 -24.78 18.05
N GLU A 244 19.95 -24.27 19.28
CA GLU A 244 19.05 -24.53 20.41
C GLU A 244 17.78 -23.65 20.44
N ASP A 245 17.63 -22.71 19.49
CA ASP A 245 16.49 -21.80 19.47
C ASP A 245 15.19 -22.48 19.07
N ASN A 246 14.11 -22.09 19.76
CA ASN A 246 12.76 -22.42 19.31
C ASN A 246 12.30 -21.44 18.21
N TYR A 247 11.19 -21.79 17.55
CA TYR A 247 10.67 -20.99 16.45
C TYR A 247 10.32 -19.54 16.84
N LEU A 248 9.83 -19.30 18.06
CA LEU A 248 9.55 -17.94 18.53
C LEU A 248 10.83 -17.11 18.65
N ASN A 249 11.92 -17.68 19.18
CA ASN A 249 13.22 -16.99 19.24
C ASN A 249 13.68 -16.56 17.84
N THR A 250 13.58 -17.45 16.83
CA THR A 250 13.90 -17.11 15.44
C THR A 250 13.11 -15.89 14.95
N ILE A 251 11.80 -15.83 15.22
CA ILE A 251 10.96 -14.69 14.85
C ILE A 251 11.38 -13.41 15.60
N LEU A 252 11.69 -13.51 16.89
CA LEU A 252 12.12 -12.36 17.69
C LEU A 252 13.46 -11.80 17.20
N TYR A 253 14.43 -12.64 16.86
CA TYR A 253 15.71 -12.20 16.30
C TYR A 253 15.56 -11.51 14.95
N MET A 254 14.69 -12.03 14.06
CA MET A 254 14.41 -11.36 12.79
C MET A 254 13.74 -9.99 13.00
N ASN A 255 12.80 -9.87 13.94
CA ASN A 255 12.17 -8.59 14.28
C ASN A 255 13.17 -7.60 14.88
N GLN A 256 14.03 -8.05 15.79
CA GLN A 256 15.07 -7.21 16.37
C GLN A 256 16.04 -6.72 15.28
N PHE A 257 16.55 -7.62 14.44
CA PHE A 257 17.44 -7.29 13.32
C PHE A 257 16.81 -6.23 12.39
N GLY A 258 15.57 -6.45 11.96
CA GLY A 258 14.86 -5.52 11.08
C GLY A 258 14.63 -4.15 11.73
N THR A 259 14.23 -4.14 13.01
CA THR A 259 13.98 -2.91 13.79
C THR A 259 15.28 -2.12 13.99
N THR A 260 16.36 -2.78 14.40
CA THR A 260 17.67 -2.15 14.59
C THR A 260 18.21 -1.56 13.28
N LYS A 261 18.09 -2.28 12.16
CA LYS A 261 18.49 -1.74 10.84
C LYS A 261 17.65 -0.52 10.45
N ALA A 262 16.34 -0.54 10.68
CA ALA A 262 15.47 0.59 10.40
C ALA A 262 15.85 1.82 11.24
N PHE A 263 16.08 1.66 12.55
CA PHE A 263 16.47 2.77 13.42
C PHE A 263 17.88 3.31 13.13
N LYS A 264 18.82 2.46 12.69
CA LYS A 264 20.16 2.92 12.26
C LYS A 264 20.13 3.90 11.09
N LYS A 265 19.03 3.99 10.35
CA LYS A 265 18.85 4.98 9.26
C LYS A 265 18.71 6.42 9.78
N LEU A 266 18.44 6.65 11.07
CA LEU A 266 18.20 7.98 11.65
C LEU A 266 19.35 9.00 11.40
N ARG A 267 20.59 8.54 11.31
CA ARG A 267 21.78 9.40 11.05
C ARG A 267 22.38 9.19 9.66
N GLN A 268 21.68 8.50 8.77
CA GLN A 268 22.14 8.22 7.43
C GLN A 268 21.40 9.13 6.43
N PRO A 269 22.08 9.62 5.38
CA PRO A 269 21.38 10.30 4.30
C PRO A 269 20.43 9.31 3.60
N VAL A 270 19.32 9.83 3.07
CA VAL A 270 18.44 9.04 2.21
C VAL A 270 19.19 8.70 0.92
N ASN A 271 19.43 7.41 0.69
CA ASN A 271 20.01 6.91 -0.54
C ASN A 271 18.89 6.42 -1.48
N LYS A 272 18.53 7.25 -2.46
CA LYS A 272 17.49 6.93 -3.46
C LYS A 272 17.88 5.82 -4.44
N THR A 273 19.14 5.39 -4.43
CA THR A 273 19.62 4.26 -5.24
C THR A 273 19.92 3.04 -4.37
N ASP A 274 19.40 2.99 -3.14
CA ASP A 274 19.58 1.84 -2.26
C ASP A 274 18.80 0.62 -2.77
N TRP A 275 19.53 -0.39 -3.23
CA TRP A 275 18.96 -1.63 -3.73
C TRP A 275 18.12 -2.37 -2.67
N ILE A 276 18.41 -2.17 -1.38
CA ILE A 276 17.73 -2.83 -0.25
C ILE A 276 16.25 -2.41 -0.18
N THR A 277 15.93 -1.16 -0.50
CA THR A 277 14.53 -0.69 -0.48
C THR A 277 13.68 -1.43 -1.51
N HIS A 278 14.26 -1.74 -2.67
CA HIS A 278 13.56 -2.36 -3.79
C HIS A 278 13.84 -3.87 -3.93
N SER A 279 14.38 -4.50 -2.89
CA SER A 279 14.88 -5.88 -2.92
C SER A 279 13.81 -6.95 -2.64
N ARG A 280 12.52 -6.64 -2.82
CA ARG A 280 11.39 -7.56 -2.58
C ARG A 280 10.75 -8.04 -3.90
N PRO A 281 11.47 -8.73 -4.79
CA PRO A 281 10.98 -9.06 -6.12
C PRO A 281 9.91 -10.16 -6.12
N ALA A 282 9.84 -10.99 -5.08
CA ALA A 282 8.89 -12.10 -4.95
C ALA A 282 7.51 -11.66 -4.40
N VAL A 283 7.01 -10.52 -4.87
CA VAL A 283 5.74 -9.92 -4.44
C VAL A 283 4.84 -9.73 -5.66
N VAL A 284 3.58 -10.15 -5.56
CA VAL A 284 2.56 -9.89 -6.58
C VAL A 284 1.84 -8.59 -6.23
N ASN A 285 2.49 -7.46 -6.51
CA ASN A 285 1.94 -6.12 -6.32
C ASN A 285 2.75 -5.09 -7.14
N ALA A 286 2.35 -3.83 -7.15
CA ALA A 286 3.14 -2.70 -7.63
C ALA A 286 3.04 -1.54 -6.61
N PHE A 287 3.96 -0.57 -6.70
CA PHE A 287 4.04 0.52 -5.72
C PHE A 287 4.56 1.83 -6.32
N TYR A 288 4.04 2.94 -5.81
CA TYR A 288 4.60 4.28 -5.93
C TYR A 288 5.12 4.78 -4.58
N SER A 289 6.26 5.47 -4.58
CA SER A 289 6.88 6.09 -3.41
C SER A 289 6.95 7.60 -3.59
N SER A 290 6.17 8.36 -2.81
CA SER A 290 6.19 9.83 -2.86
C SER A 290 7.54 10.44 -2.46
N ILE A 291 8.27 9.80 -1.55
CA ILE A 291 9.55 10.29 -1.03
C ILE A 291 10.69 10.06 -2.03
N GLU A 292 10.64 8.96 -2.77
CA GLU A 292 11.64 8.65 -3.81
C GLU A 292 11.24 9.20 -5.18
N ASN A 293 9.97 9.58 -5.36
CA ASN A 293 9.34 9.83 -6.66
C ASN A 293 9.64 8.68 -7.61
N SER A 294 9.24 7.47 -7.23
CA SER A 294 9.58 6.25 -7.97
C SER A 294 8.41 5.28 -8.06
N ILE A 295 8.35 4.53 -9.16
CA ILE A 295 7.43 3.41 -9.39
C ILE A 295 8.20 2.08 -9.39
N GLN A 296 7.60 1.05 -8.79
CA GLN A 296 8.22 -0.26 -8.63
C GLN A 296 7.29 -1.38 -9.06
N PHE A 297 7.81 -2.25 -9.93
CA PHE A 297 7.12 -3.45 -10.43
C PHE A 297 8.00 -4.68 -10.14
N PRO A 298 7.84 -5.32 -8.97
CA PRO A 298 8.53 -6.56 -8.61
C PRO A 298 8.36 -7.67 -9.66
N ALA A 299 9.34 -8.56 -9.77
CA ALA A 299 9.28 -9.71 -10.69
C ALA A 299 8.00 -10.55 -10.51
N GLY A 300 7.48 -10.63 -9.28
CA GLY A 300 6.28 -11.38 -8.94
C GLY A 300 4.98 -10.87 -9.56
N ILE A 301 4.85 -9.60 -9.94
CA ILE A 301 3.66 -9.15 -10.69
C ILE A 301 3.81 -9.34 -12.21
N LEU A 302 5.03 -9.49 -12.71
CA LEU A 302 5.34 -9.61 -14.14
C LEU A 302 5.18 -11.04 -14.67
N GLN A 303 4.02 -11.65 -14.40
CA GLN A 303 3.71 -13.03 -14.78
C GLN A 303 2.21 -13.26 -15.02
N GLY A 304 1.89 -14.41 -15.62
CA GLY A 304 0.52 -14.94 -15.72
C GLY A 304 -0.45 -13.98 -16.41
N GLN A 305 -1.58 -13.71 -15.76
CA GLN A 305 -2.63 -12.81 -16.27
C GLN A 305 -2.23 -11.34 -16.30
N PHE A 306 -1.20 -10.93 -15.54
CA PHE A 306 -0.71 -9.55 -15.57
C PHE A 306 0.24 -9.30 -16.72
N PHE A 307 1.13 -10.25 -17.03
CA PHE A 307 2.15 -10.03 -18.05
C PHE A 307 2.76 -11.32 -18.61
N SER A 308 3.05 -11.29 -19.91
CA SER A 308 4.02 -12.16 -20.57
C SER A 308 4.57 -11.43 -21.79
N TYR A 309 5.87 -11.53 -22.07
CA TYR A 309 6.43 -10.91 -23.27
C TYR A 309 5.95 -11.60 -24.57
N GLU A 310 5.36 -12.81 -24.47
CA GLU A 310 4.91 -13.63 -25.60
C GLU A 310 3.41 -13.48 -25.91
N ARG A 311 2.63 -12.78 -25.06
CA ARG A 311 1.18 -12.61 -25.28
C ARG A 311 0.85 -11.30 -26.01
N PRO A 312 -0.33 -11.18 -26.63
CA PRO A 312 -0.71 -9.98 -27.37
C PRO A 312 -0.60 -8.69 -26.53
N LYS A 313 -0.21 -7.60 -27.18
CA LYS A 313 0.01 -6.31 -26.54
C LYS A 313 -1.28 -5.74 -25.97
N TYR A 314 -2.43 -5.86 -26.64
CA TYR A 314 -3.71 -5.41 -26.05
C TYR A 314 -3.98 -6.01 -24.66
N MET A 315 -3.60 -7.27 -24.41
CA MET A 315 -3.75 -7.89 -23.09
C MET A 315 -2.69 -7.37 -22.09
N ASN A 316 -1.44 -7.21 -22.55
CA ASN A 316 -0.38 -6.64 -21.71
C ASN A 316 -0.69 -5.21 -21.27
N TYR A 317 -1.06 -4.33 -22.21
CA TYR A 317 -1.45 -2.95 -21.87
C TYR A 317 -2.73 -2.94 -21.00
N GLY A 318 -3.72 -3.81 -21.28
CA GLY A 318 -4.93 -3.88 -20.46
C GLY A 318 -4.69 -4.35 -19.02
N ALA A 319 -3.65 -5.16 -18.78
CA ALA A 319 -3.32 -5.68 -17.45
C ALA A 319 -2.13 -4.94 -16.80
N ILE A 320 -0.88 -5.34 -17.07
CA ILE A 320 0.27 -4.65 -16.46
C ILE A 320 0.37 -3.20 -16.90
N GLY A 321 -0.05 -2.85 -18.13
CA GLY A 321 -0.07 -1.45 -18.56
C GLY A 321 -1.03 -0.60 -17.73
N PHE A 322 -2.21 -1.14 -17.40
CA PHE A 322 -3.13 -0.50 -16.47
C PHE A 322 -2.44 -0.28 -15.11
N VAL A 323 -1.81 -1.31 -14.54
CA VAL A 323 -1.07 -1.18 -13.28
C VAL A 323 0.07 -0.17 -13.38
N ILE A 324 0.77 -0.08 -14.52
CA ILE A 324 1.83 0.90 -14.72
C ILE A 324 1.29 2.33 -14.68
N GLY A 325 0.23 2.61 -15.44
CA GLY A 325 -0.39 3.93 -15.43
C GLY A 325 -0.96 4.28 -14.06
N HIS A 326 -1.46 3.29 -13.32
CA HIS A 326 -1.94 3.45 -11.95
C HIS A 326 -0.82 3.97 -11.02
N GLU A 327 0.36 3.35 -11.04
CA GLU A 327 1.50 3.80 -10.22
C GLU A 327 2.06 5.17 -10.69
N ILE A 328 2.01 5.49 -11.98
CA ILE A 328 2.39 6.82 -12.48
C ILE A 328 1.41 7.87 -11.95
N THR A 329 0.10 7.60 -12.03
CA THR A 329 -0.95 8.49 -11.55
C THR A 329 -0.85 8.72 -10.04
N HIS A 330 -0.40 7.74 -9.24
CA HIS A 330 -0.16 7.95 -7.80
C HIS A 330 0.81 9.10 -7.51
N GLY A 331 1.71 9.45 -8.42
CA GLY A 331 2.52 10.67 -8.31
C GLY A 331 1.72 11.97 -8.28
N PHE A 332 0.45 11.92 -8.67
CA PHE A 332 -0.41 13.08 -8.87
C PHE A 332 -1.81 12.88 -8.24
N ASP A 333 -2.01 11.84 -7.44
CA ASP A 333 -3.23 11.65 -6.68
C ASP A 333 -3.34 12.64 -5.50
N ASP A 334 -4.34 12.48 -4.62
CA ASP A 334 -4.57 13.39 -3.50
C ASP A 334 -3.40 13.46 -2.50
N GLN A 335 -2.61 12.40 -2.38
CA GLN A 335 -1.43 12.32 -1.51
C GLN A 335 -0.14 12.62 -2.29
N GLY A 336 0.08 11.98 -3.42
CA GLY A 336 1.29 12.13 -4.23
C GLY A 336 1.48 13.55 -4.74
N ARG A 337 0.41 14.28 -5.06
CA ARG A 337 0.51 15.69 -5.47
C ARG A 337 1.15 16.59 -4.41
N GLN A 338 1.12 16.21 -3.13
CA GLN A 338 1.67 17.01 -2.03
C GLN A 338 3.21 16.98 -2.00
N PHE A 339 3.84 16.12 -2.81
CA PHE A 339 5.28 15.96 -2.88
C PHE A 339 5.83 16.47 -4.22
N ASP A 340 6.95 17.20 -4.20
CA ASP A 340 7.62 17.66 -5.42
C ASP A 340 8.37 16.53 -6.14
N LYS A 341 9.08 16.88 -7.22
CA LYS A 341 9.93 15.98 -8.01
C LYS A 341 11.06 15.28 -7.21
N ASN A 342 11.46 15.88 -6.10
CA ASN A 342 12.50 15.37 -5.21
C ASN A 342 11.89 14.60 -4.02
N GLY A 343 10.57 14.47 -3.95
CA GLY A 343 9.88 13.82 -2.85
C GLY A 343 9.83 14.63 -1.56
N ASN A 344 9.99 15.95 -1.65
CA ASN A 344 9.79 16.85 -0.52
C ASN A 344 8.30 17.21 -0.40
N LEU A 345 7.79 17.23 0.82
CA LEU A 345 6.44 17.73 1.12
C LEU A 345 6.40 19.25 1.00
N VAL A 346 5.91 19.76 -0.13
CA VAL A 346 5.83 21.20 -0.45
C VAL A 346 4.58 21.48 -1.29
N ASP A 347 3.93 22.62 -1.09
CA ASP A 347 2.82 23.04 -1.96
C ASP A 347 3.38 23.69 -3.22
N TRP A 348 3.43 22.93 -4.32
CA TRP A 348 3.98 23.36 -5.61
C TRP A 348 2.90 23.69 -6.65
N TRP A 349 1.62 23.67 -6.26
CA TRP A 349 0.47 23.94 -7.12
C TRP A 349 -0.02 25.37 -6.90
N GLN A 350 -0.40 26.05 -7.97
CA GLN A 350 -1.13 27.32 -7.84
C GLN A 350 -2.56 27.07 -7.34
N GLU A 351 -3.13 28.06 -6.65
CA GLU A 351 -4.42 27.93 -5.97
C GLU A 351 -5.58 27.59 -6.93
N ASP A 352 -5.59 28.17 -8.13
CA ASP A 352 -6.61 27.89 -9.15
C ASP A 352 -6.56 26.43 -9.61
N THR A 353 -5.36 25.90 -9.90
CA THR A 353 -5.16 24.49 -10.29
C THR A 353 -5.53 23.54 -9.16
N LYS A 354 -5.17 23.90 -7.91
CA LYS A 354 -5.53 23.13 -6.72
C LYS A 354 -7.04 23.07 -6.52
N THR A 355 -7.74 24.20 -6.69
CA THR A 355 -9.21 24.27 -6.62
C THR A 355 -9.84 23.40 -7.70
N ALA A 356 -9.42 23.54 -8.96
CA ALA A 356 -9.95 22.75 -10.07
C ALA A 356 -9.71 21.24 -9.90
N TYR A 357 -8.57 20.84 -9.34
CA TYR A 357 -8.30 19.44 -9.01
C TYR A 357 -9.20 18.91 -7.90
N LEU A 358 -9.42 19.69 -6.83
CA LEU A 358 -10.32 19.28 -5.77
C LEU A 358 -11.76 19.11 -6.28
N GLU A 359 -12.20 19.93 -7.23
CA GLU A 359 -13.50 19.77 -7.90
C GLU A 359 -13.55 18.48 -8.75
N LYS A 360 -12.51 18.15 -9.49
CA LYS A 360 -12.43 16.91 -10.28
C LYS A 360 -12.35 15.67 -9.40
N ALA A 361 -11.54 15.71 -8.34
CA ALA A 361 -11.46 14.65 -7.34
C ALA A 361 -12.80 14.46 -6.62
N ARG A 362 -13.56 15.54 -6.37
CA ARG A 362 -14.90 15.46 -5.79
C ARG A 362 -15.86 14.63 -6.65
N CYS A 363 -15.79 14.73 -7.98
CA CYS A 363 -16.57 13.86 -8.86
C CYS A 363 -16.30 12.37 -8.58
N ILE A 364 -15.02 11.99 -8.47
CA ILE A 364 -14.61 10.60 -8.15
C ILE A 364 -15.11 10.18 -6.77
N ILE A 365 -14.98 11.05 -5.76
CA ILE A 365 -15.47 10.78 -4.39
C ILE A 365 -16.98 10.53 -4.39
N GLU A 366 -17.74 11.38 -5.07
CA GLU A 366 -19.21 11.29 -5.16
C GLU A 366 -19.64 10.05 -5.95
N GLN A 367 -19.00 9.77 -7.09
CA GLN A 367 -19.27 8.58 -7.90
C GLN A 367 -19.08 7.29 -7.09
N TYR A 368 -17.92 7.12 -6.47
CA TYR A 368 -17.62 5.90 -5.73
C TYR A 368 -18.40 5.81 -4.42
N GLY A 369 -18.66 6.93 -3.76
CA GLY A 369 -19.53 6.98 -2.56
C GLY A 369 -20.98 6.55 -2.82
N ASN A 370 -21.44 6.66 -4.08
CA ASN A 370 -22.76 6.21 -4.50
C ASN A 370 -22.83 4.72 -4.89
N PHE A 371 -21.70 4.00 -4.95
CA PHE A 371 -21.74 2.56 -5.16
C PHE A 371 -22.15 1.82 -3.88
N THR A 372 -23.19 0.99 -3.99
CA THR A 372 -23.60 0.06 -2.92
C THR A 372 -23.14 -1.35 -3.25
N GLU A 373 -22.41 -1.99 -2.32
CA GLU A 373 -22.09 -3.42 -2.43
C GLU A 373 -23.32 -4.25 -2.08
N PRO A 374 -23.85 -5.07 -3.02
CA PRO A 374 -25.17 -5.67 -2.87
C PRO A 374 -25.25 -6.74 -1.76
N ASN A 375 -24.16 -7.45 -1.48
CA ASN A 375 -24.16 -8.57 -0.54
C ASN A 375 -24.16 -8.09 0.92
N VAL A 376 -23.45 -7.00 1.22
CA VAL A 376 -23.39 -6.42 2.58
C VAL A 376 -24.22 -5.15 2.74
N LYS A 377 -24.79 -4.62 1.65
CA LYS A 377 -25.64 -3.42 1.60
C LYS A 377 -24.97 -2.19 2.21
N LEU A 378 -23.67 -2.05 1.97
CA LEU A 378 -22.87 -0.91 2.40
C LEU A 378 -22.43 -0.09 1.20
N ASN A 379 -22.47 1.22 1.36
CA ASN A 379 -21.86 2.12 0.39
C ASN A 379 -20.35 2.14 0.58
N LEU A 380 -19.61 2.33 -0.51
CA LEU A 380 -18.17 2.55 -0.43
C LEU A 380 -17.87 3.91 0.21
N ASN A 381 -16.69 4.03 0.81
CA ASN A 381 -16.20 5.31 1.29
C ASN A 381 -15.35 5.98 0.20
N GLY A 382 -15.99 6.84 -0.61
CA GLY A 382 -15.33 7.54 -1.71
C GLY A 382 -14.16 8.42 -1.28
N ILE A 383 -14.12 8.91 -0.04
CA ILE A 383 -13.01 9.70 0.51
C ILE A 383 -11.80 8.80 0.79
N ASN A 384 -12.00 7.66 1.46
CA ASN A 384 -10.90 6.74 1.77
C ASN A 384 -10.33 6.07 0.51
N THR A 385 -11.16 5.87 -0.51
CA THR A 385 -10.73 5.23 -1.77
C THR A 385 -10.28 6.19 -2.86
N GLN A 386 -10.32 7.51 -2.62
CA GLN A 386 -10.13 8.50 -3.68
C GLN A 386 -8.79 8.37 -4.42
N GLY A 387 -7.67 8.16 -3.73
CA GLY A 387 -6.34 8.08 -4.38
C GLY A 387 -6.26 6.88 -5.33
N GLU A 388 -6.70 5.71 -4.85
CA GLU A 388 -6.76 4.48 -5.65
C GLU A 388 -7.74 4.61 -6.83
N ASN A 389 -8.88 5.27 -6.63
CA ASN A 389 -9.86 5.46 -7.70
C ASN A 389 -9.34 6.45 -8.76
N ILE A 390 -8.64 7.51 -8.35
CA ILE A 390 -7.99 8.46 -9.26
C ILE A 390 -6.92 7.73 -10.06
N ALA A 391 -6.09 6.92 -9.40
CA ALA A 391 -5.07 6.10 -10.03
C ALA A 391 -5.66 5.04 -10.98
N ASP A 392 -6.80 4.43 -10.65
CA ASP A 392 -7.49 3.52 -11.55
C ASP A 392 -8.00 4.22 -12.83
N ASN A 393 -8.59 5.40 -12.69
CA ASN A 393 -9.12 6.16 -13.81
C ASN A 393 -8.01 6.68 -14.73
N GLY A 394 -6.96 7.27 -14.15
CA GLY A 394 -5.79 7.74 -14.91
C GLY A 394 -5.05 6.56 -15.56
N GLY A 395 -4.78 5.50 -14.79
CA GLY A 395 -4.00 4.36 -15.25
C GLY A 395 -4.61 3.62 -16.42
N ILE A 396 -5.92 3.36 -16.41
CA ILE A 396 -6.57 2.67 -17.54
C ILE A 396 -6.58 3.53 -18.80
N LYS A 397 -6.76 4.85 -18.65
CA LYS A 397 -6.75 5.81 -19.76
C LYS A 397 -5.37 5.90 -20.38
N GLU A 398 -4.34 6.04 -19.56
CA GLU A 398 -2.94 6.04 -20.00
C GLU A 398 -2.60 4.76 -20.77
N ALA A 399 -2.97 3.60 -20.21
CA ALA A 399 -2.70 2.30 -20.81
C ALA A 399 -3.44 2.09 -22.14
N TYR A 400 -4.70 2.50 -22.25
CA TYR A 400 -5.48 2.37 -23.47
C TYR A 400 -4.89 3.24 -24.60
N TYR A 401 -4.55 4.49 -24.30
CA TYR A 401 -3.91 5.38 -25.27
C TYR A 401 -2.50 4.93 -25.65
N ALA A 402 -1.75 4.31 -24.73
CA ALA A 402 -0.44 3.73 -25.03
C ALA A 402 -0.60 2.55 -26.00
N TYR A 403 -1.57 1.67 -25.76
CA TYR A 403 -1.89 0.57 -26.68
C TYR A 403 -2.30 1.08 -28.07
N ARG A 404 -3.19 2.09 -28.14
CA ARG A 404 -3.63 2.67 -29.41
C ARG A 404 -2.47 3.25 -30.22
N LYS A 405 -1.57 4.01 -29.57
CA LYS A 405 -0.35 4.51 -30.22
C LYS A 405 0.58 3.39 -30.68
N TRP A 406 0.72 2.35 -29.86
CA TRP A 406 1.50 1.17 -30.24
C TRP A 406 0.90 0.49 -31.49
N ALA A 407 -0.41 0.32 -31.55
CA ALA A 407 -1.10 -0.29 -32.70
C ALA A 407 -1.03 0.61 -33.95
N GLU A 408 -1.11 1.93 -33.81
CA GLU A 408 -0.93 2.88 -34.92
C GLU A 408 0.48 2.78 -35.53
N LYS A 409 1.50 2.56 -34.70
CA LYS A 409 2.90 2.43 -35.13
C LYS A 409 3.23 1.06 -35.72
N ASN A 410 2.69 -0.01 -35.15
CA ASN A 410 3.09 -1.39 -35.47
C ASN A 410 2.06 -2.14 -36.34
N GLY A 411 0.89 -1.55 -36.56
CA GLY A 411 -0.27 -2.22 -37.14
C GLY A 411 -1.12 -2.94 -36.07
N PRO A 412 -2.38 -3.25 -36.39
CA PRO A 412 -3.26 -3.96 -35.48
C PRO A 412 -2.80 -5.41 -35.27
N GLU A 413 -2.92 -5.90 -34.03
CA GLU A 413 -2.68 -7.31 -33.73
C GLU A 413 -3.85 -8.20 -34.20
N PRO A 414 -3.57 -9.47 -34.53
CA PRO A 414 -4.62 -10.43 -34.82
C PRO A 414 -5.51 -10.70 -33.60
N ARG A 415 -6.78 -11.01 -33.87
CA ARG A 415 -7.73 -11.47 -32.86
C ARG A 415 -7.30 -12.82 -32.27
N LEU A 416 -7.65 -13.07 -31.01
CA LEU A 416 -7.47 -14.40 -30.43
C LEU A 416 -8.39 -15.42 -31.11
N PRO A 417 -7.90 -16.63 -31.42
CA PRO A 417 -8.74 -17.68 -32.00
C PRO A 417 -9.84 -18.08 -31.01
N GLY A 418 -11.06 -18.29 -31.51
CA GLY A 418 -12.21 -18.71 -30.71
C GLY A 418 -12.93 -17.59 -29.95
N LEU A 419 -12.48 -16.34 -30.08
CA LEU A 419 -13.14 -15.16 -29.51
C LEU A 419 -13.47 -14.16 -30.62
N ASP A 420 -14.74 -13.80 -30.76
CA ASP A 420 -15.18 -12.73 -31.67
C ASP A 420 -15.11 -11.37 -30.98
N LEU A 421 -13.91 -11.00 -30.52
CA LEU A 421 -13.63 -9.72 -29.88
C LEU A 421 -12.51 -9.00 -30.63
N SER A 422 -12.64 -7.69 -30.81
CA SER A 422 -11.56 -6.87 -31.35
C SER A 422 -10.40 -6.77 -30.36
N PRO A 423 -9.18 -6.40 -30.83
CA PRO A 423 -8.07 -6.10 -29.93
C PRO A 423 -8.42 -5.06 -28.85
N GLU A 424 -9.19 -4.02 -29.18
CA GLU A 424 -9.67 -3.01 -28.22
C GLU A 424 -10.63 -3.61 -27.18
N GLN A 425 -11.59 -4.43 -27.60
CA GLN A 425 -12.48 -5.12 -26.66
C GLN A 425 -11.70 -6.10 -25.75
N MET A 426 -10.67 -6.76 -26.29
CA MET A 426 -9.79 -7.64 -25.53
C MET A 426 -8.90 -6.87 -24.53
N PHE A 427 -8.52 -5.63 -24.82
CA PHE A 427 -7.85 -4.76 -23.84
C PHE A 427 -8.73 -4.60 -22.59
N TRP A 428 -9.99 -4.19 -22.78
CA TRP A 428 -10.93 -3.96 -21.68
C TRP A 428 -11.25 -5.25 -20.92
N LEU A 429 -11.41 -6.37 -21.63
CA LEU A 429 -11.62 -7.67 -21.00
C LEU A 429 -10.40 -8.10 -20.17
N SER A 430 -9.19 -7.92 -20.68
CA SER A 430 -7.96 -8.20 -19.94
C SER A 430 -7.85 -7.33 -18.69
N ALA A 431 -8.20 -6.04 -18.79
CA ALA A 431 -8.25 -5.13 -17.65
C ALA A 431 -9.31 -5.51 -16.61
N ALA A 432 -10.48 -5.98 -17.03
CA ALA A 432 -11.52 -6.42 -16.09
C ALA A 432 -11.10 -7.70 -15.36
N GLN A 433 -10.45 -8.63 -16.06
CA GLN A 433 -10.08 -9.93 -15.52
C GLN A 433 -9.01 -9.87 -14.43
N THR A 434 -8.16 -8.84 -14.39
CA THR A 434 -7.20 -8.65 -13.29
C THR A 434 -7.89 -8.45 -11.94
N TRP A 435 -9.15 -8.01 -11.94
CA TRP A 435 -9.92 -7.69 -10.73
C TRP A 435 -10.98 -8.74 -10.37
N CYS A 436 -11.06 -9.84 -11.13
CA CYS A 436 -11.92 -10.97 -10.81
C CYS A 436 -11.64 -11.47 -9.39
N SER A 437 -12.61 -11.30 -8.50
CA SER A 437 -12.47 -11.63 -7.09
C SER A 437 -13.84 -11.93 -6.47
N VAL A 438 -13.83 -12.79 -5.46
CA VAL A 438 -14.99 -13.09 -4.63
C VAL A 438 -14.61 -12.94 -3.16
N TYR A 439 -15.48 -12.31 -2.37
CA TYR A 439 -15.22 -12.04 -0.97
C TYR A 439 -16.28 -12.70 -0.09
N ARG A 440 -15.83 -13.19 1.06
CA ARG A 440 -16.76 -13.54 2.15
C ARG A 440 -17.43 -12.25 2.65
N PRO A 441 -18.70 -12.29 3.09
CA PRO A 441 -19.41 -11.09 3.56
C PRO A 441 -18.66 -10.31 4.64
N GLU A 442 -18.04 -11.01 5.60
CA GLU A 442 -17.27 -10.40 6.68
C GLU A 442 -16.03 -9.68 6.15
N THR A 443 -15.29 -10.32 5.24
CA THR A 443 -14.14 -9.70 4.55
C THR A 443 -14.59 -8.51 3.70
N MET A 444 -15.72 -8.60 3.00
CA MET A 444 -16.25 -7.49 2.20
C MET A 444 -16.56 -6.28 3.08
N LYS A 445 -17.28 -6.50 4.19
CA LYS A 445 -17.57 -5.45 5.17
C LYS A 445 -16.29 -4.81 5.70
N MET A 446 -15.32 -5.62 6.10
CA MET A 446 -14.03 -5.13 6.58
C MET A 446 -13.28 -4.30 5.52
N ARG A 447 -13.25 -4.74 4.26
CA ARG A 447 -12.61 -3.99 3.17
C ARG A 447 -13.30 -2.66 2.88
N ILE A 448 -14.63 -2.62 2.91
CA ILE A 448 -15.39 -1.38 2.71
C ILE A 448 -15.13 -0.38 3.85
N THR A 449 -15.03 -0.85 5.09
CA THR A 449 -14.89 0.05 6.24
C THR A 449 -13.45 0.50 6.52
N THR A 450 -12.45 -0.29 6.14
CA THR A 450 -11.04 -0.03 6.50
C THR A 450 -10.09 0.09 5.32
N GLY A 451 -10.50 -0.38 4.13
CA GLY A 451 -9.64 -0.42 2.95
C GLY A 451 -9.50 0.94 2.28
N VAL A 452 -8.33 1.14 1.65
CA VAL A 452 -8.07 2.27 0.76
C VAL A 452 -8.39 1.98 -0.70
N HIS A 453 -8.58 0.70 -1.05
CA HIS A 453 -8.96 0.31 -2.41
C HIS A 453 -10.44 -0.03 -2.47
N SER A 454 -11.11 0.43 -3.53
CA SER A 454 -12.44 -0.05 -3.88
C SER A 454 -12.42 -1.58 -4.15
N PRO A 455 -13.47 -2.34 -3.80
CA PRO A 455 -13.57 -3.76 -4.18
C PRO A 455 -13.45 -3.97 -5.68
N GLY A 456 -12.89 -5.11 -6.11
CA GLY A 456 -12.50 -5.36 -7.50
C GLY A 456 -13.57 -5.03 -8.55
N GLN A 457 -14.83 -5.38 -8.31
CA GLN A 457 -15.92 -5.05 -9.24
C GLN A 457 -16.08 -3.54 -9.48
N PHE A 458 -15.87 -2.70 -8.45
CA PHE A 458 -16.01 -1.25 -8.58
C PHE A 458 -14.75 -0.60 -9.19
N ARG A 459 -13.59 -1.25 -9.09
CA ARG A 459 -12.37 -0.91 -9.86
C ARG A 459 -12.49 -1.27 -11.35
N VAL A 460 -13.53 -2.01 -11.74
CA VAL A 460 -13.91 -2.22 -13.15
C VAL A 460 -14.99 -1.23 -13.55
N LEU A 461 -16.11 -1.21 -12.81
CA LEU A 461 -17.27 -0.39 -13.14
C LEU A 461 -16.95 1.11 -13.17
N GLY A 462 -16.26 1.62 -12.15
CA GLY A 462 -15.90 3.03 -12.02
C GLY A 462 -15.11 3.55 -13.22
N PRO A 463 -13.85 3.11 -13.41
CA PRO A 463 -13.00 3.70 -14.43
C PRO A 463 -13.48 3.40 -15.86
N MET A 464 -14.03 2.22 -16.14
CA MET A 464 -14.55 1.91 -17.48
C MET A 464 -15.81 2.71 -17.83
N SER A 465 -16.69 2.98 -16.86
CA SER A 465 -17.85 3.84 -17.09
C SER A 465 -17.47 5.31 -17.35
N ASN A 466 -16.31 5.75 -16.87
CA ASN A 466 -15.78 7.09 -17.12
C ASN A 466 -15.07 7.23 -18.48
N MET A 467 -14.74 6.12 -19.15
CA MET A 467 -14.09 6.14 -20.47
C MET A 467 -15.13 6.23 -21.59
N VAL A 468 -14.92 7.14 -22.55
CA VAL A 468 -15.76 7.24 -23.76
C VAL A 468 -15.42 6.09 -24.72
N GLU A 469 -14.15 5.73 -24.78
CA GLU A 469 -13.58 4.68 -25.61
C GLU A 469 -14.15 3.31 -25.24
N PHE A 470 -14.30 3.00 -23.95
CA PHE A 470 -14.96 1.76 -23.51
C PHE A 470 -16.39 1.66 -24.08
N ALA A 471 -17.18 2.72 -23.90
CA ALA A 471 -18.55 2.75 -24.40
C ALA A 471 -18.62 2.64 -25.93
N LYS A 472 -17.66 3.23 -26.65
CA LYS A 472 -17.54 3.11 -28.10
C LYS A 472 -17.18 1.69 -28.53
N ASP A 473 -16.16 1.08 -27.92
CA ASP A 473 -15.64 -0.24 -28.30
C ASP A 473 -16.67 -1.36 -28.07
N PHE A 474 -17.59 -1.18 -27.11
CA PHE A 474 -18.71 -2.09 -26.84
C PHE A 474 -20.07 -1.60 -27.36
N ASN A 475 -20.12 -0.47 -28.07
CA ASN A 475 -21.37 0.16 -28.53
C ASN A 475 -22.43 0.33 -27.41
N CYS A 476 -22.01 0.76 -26.22
CA CYS A 476 -22.90 0.98 -25.09
C CYS A 476 -23.86 2.17 -25.34
N PRO A 477 -25.19 2.00 -25.23
CA PRO A 477 -26.14 3.10 -25.39
C PRO A 477 -25.90 4.24 -24.38
N ALA A 478 -26.13 5.49 -24.81
CA ALA A 478 -26.03 6.65 -23.92
C ALA A 478 -27.00 6.53 -22.73
N GLY A 479 -26.51 6.78 -21.52
CA GLY A 479 -27.28 6.66 -20.28
C GLY A 479 -27.40 5.23 -19.75
N SER A 480 -26.83 4.22 -20.43
CA SER A 480 -26.70 2.87 -19.86
C SER A 480 -25.75 2.89 -18.66
N PRO A 481 -25.82 1.88 -17.75
CA PRO A 481 -24.97 1.86 -16.54
C PRO A 481 -23.45 1.99 -16.82
N MET A 482 -22.98 1.46 -17.94
CA MET A 482 -21.57 1.56 -18.36
C MET A 482 -21.27 2.71 -19.34
N ASN A 483 -22.27 3.55 -19.65
CA ASN A 483 -22.09 4.78 -20.41
C ASN A 483 -22.95 5.92 -19.81
N PRO A 484 -22.67 6.31 -18.55
CA PRO A 484 -23.37 7.41 -17.90
C PRO A 484 -23.11 8.72 -18.65
N THR A 485 -24.08 9.65 -18.57
CA THR A 485 -23.97 10.98 -19.18
C THR A 485 -22.94 11.85 -18.49
N GLN A 486 -22.78 11.70 -17.17
CA GLN A 486 -21.73 12.34 -16.38
C GLN A 486 -20.59 11.34 -16.19
N LYS A 487 -19.40 11.70 -16.65
CA LYS A 487 -18.16 10.93 -16.51
C LYS A 487 -17.17 11.75 -15.70
N CYS A 488 -16.51 11.13 -14.73
CA CYS A 488 -15.50 11.79 -13.92
C CYS A 488 -14.12 11.68 -14.59
N GLU A 489 -13.37 12.78 -14.62
CA GLU A 489 -12.04 12.82 -15.21
C GLU A 489 -11.12 13.78 -14.45
N VAL A 490 -9.96 13.27 -14.03
CA VAL A 490 -8.89 14.04 -13.39
C VAL A 490 -7.70 14.14 -14.34
N TRP A 491 -7.04 13.01 -14.58
CA TRP A 491 -5.87 12.84 -15.45
C TRP A 491 -6.28 12.31 -16.81
#